data_AF-A0A7L5BXM7-F1
#
_entry.id   AF-A0A7L5BXM7-F1
#
_cell.length_a   1.000
_cell.length_b   1.000
_cell.length_c   1.000
_cell.angle_alpha   90.00
_cell.angle_beta   90.00
_cell.angle_gamma   90.00
#
_symmetry.space_group_name_H-M   'P 1'
#
loop_
_entity.id
_entity.type
_entity.pdbx_description
1 polymer ?
#
loop_
_entity_poly.entity_id
_entity_poly.type
_entity_poly.pdbx_seq_one_letter_code
_entity_poly.pdbx_strand_id
1 'polypeptide(L)'
;MDPERFTFRAFFLLLSAPSALDIDHHWTPQVRMRLEARGYRYSDIFGMHTLGAAFARITEVTGMPIHDTRNLSGHGADSLKMLIDSCYADTPLAELARMRGRGYAPANAARYDSALMQEVAHLYEEDLGLYQISSGRGGINVLGGMQ
;
A
#
# COMPACT_ATOMS: atom_id res chain seq x y z
N MET A 1 2.70 -1.89 22.73
CA MET A 1 2.82 -2.89 21.64
C MET A 1 4.14 -3.62 21.84
N ASP A 2 4.11 -4.95 21.99
CA ASP A 2 5.33 -5.77 22.18
C ASP A 2 5.87 -6.22 20.81
N PRO A 3 7.04 -5.73 20.35
CA PRO A 3 7.55 -6.02 19.02
C PRO A 3 7.95 -7.48 18.79
N GLU A 4 8.15 -8.27 19.86
CA GLU A 4 8.46 -9.70 19.76
C GLU A 4 7.20 -10.55 19.54
N ARG A 5 6.01 -9.97 19.71
CA ARG A 5 4.72 -10.66 19.57
C ARG A 5 3.78 -10.00 18.56
N PHE A 6 4.00 -8.73 18.27
CA PHE A 6 3.13 -8.00 17.38
C PHE A 6 3.45 -8.34 15.93
N THR A 7 2.41 -8.75 15.19
CA THR A 7 2.50 -9.18 13.79
C THR A 7 1.61 -8.31 12.92
N PHE A 8 1.73 -8.44 11.60
CA PHE A 8 0.83 -7.74 10.69
C PHE A 8 -0.63 -8.21 10.86
N ARG A 9 -0.87 -9.51 11.08
CA ARG A 9 -2.22 -10.01 11.38
C ARG A 9 -2.79 -9.39 12.65
N ALA A 10 -1.99 -9.32 13.72
CA ALA A 10 -2.43 -8.70 14.97
C ALA A 10 -2.76 -7.21 14.78
N PHE A 11 -1.99 -6.49 13.95
CA PHE A 11 -2.31 -5.13 13.56
C PHE A 11 -3.64 -5.04 12.81
N PHE A 12 -3.85 -5.91 11.83
CA PHE A 12 -5.07 -5.88 11.03
C PHE A 12 -6.33 -6.18 11.87
N LEU A 13 -6.26 -7.14 12.79
CA LEU A 13 -7.35 -7.41 13.74
C LEU A 13 -7.74 -6.17 14.58
N LEU A 14 -6.78 -5.31 14.90
CA LEU A 14 -7.06 -4.04 15.57
C LEU A 14 -7.78 -3.05 14.64
N LEU A 15 -7.42 -3.02 13.35
CA LEU A 15 -8.07 -2.16 12.36
C LEU A 15 -9.52 -2.59 12.04
N SER A 16 -9.84 -3.87 12.22
CA SER A 16 -11.21 -4.37 12.05
C SER A 16 -12.15 -3.97 13.20
N ALA A 17 -11.64 -3.38 14.29
CA ALA A 17 -12.48 -2.90 15.37
C ALA A 17 -13.29 -1.66 14.93
N PRO A 18 -14.51 -1.46 15.46
CA PRO A 18 -15.32 -0.28 15.14
C PRO A 18 -14.53 1.03 15.34
N SER A 19 -14.62 1.93 14.37
CA SER A 19 -13.94 3.24 14.36
C SER A 19 -12.41 3.20 14.37
N ALA A 20 -11.76 2.03 14.29
CA ALA A 20 -10.30 1.95 14.25
C ALA A 20 -9.72 2.60 12.99
N LEU A 21 -10.49 2.69 11.90
CA LEU A 21 -10.07 3.41 10.70
C LEU A 21 -10.10 4.95 10.84
N ASP A 22 -10.79 5.47 11.85
CA ASP A 22 -10.98 6.91 12.06
C ASP A 22 -9.97 7.52 13.05
N ILE A 23 -9.21 6.68 13.76
CA ILE A 23 -8.30 7.15 14.83
C ILE A 23 -6.93 7.60 14.33
N ASP A 24 -6.50 7.18 13.14
CA ASP A 24 -5.19 7.57 12.57
C ASP A 24 -5.23 7.62 11.05
N HIS A 25 -4.75 8.74 10.51
CA HIS A 25 -4.66 8.99 9.07
C HIS A 25 -3.74 8.01 8.33
N HIS A 26 -2.81 7.33 8.99
CA HIS A 26 -1.93 6.36 8.33
C HIS A 26 -2.67 5.13 7.78
N TRP A 27 -3.87 4.84 8.31
CA TRP A 27 -4.69 3.71 7.87
C TRP A 27 -6.15 4.10 7.58
N THR A 28 -6.51 5.37 7.68
CA THR A 28 -7.80 5.86 7.19
C THR A 28 -7.94 5.60 5.67
N PRO A 29 -9.08 5.08 5.20
CA PRO A 29 -9.35 4.93 3.77
C PRO A 29 -9.16 6.23 2.97
N GLN A 30 -8.51 6.15 1.82
CA GLN A 30 -8.22 7.26 0.91
C GLN A 30 -9.48 7.96 0.42
N VAL A 31 -10.59 7.24 0.23
CA VAL A 31 -11.89 7.84 -0.14
C VAL A 31 -12.32 8.93 0.85
N ARG A 32 -11.96 8.81 2.13
CA ARG A 32 -12.29 9.80 3.17
C ARG A 32 -11.44 11.06 3.10
N MET A 33 -10.33 11.02 2.38
CA MET A 33 -9.41 12.15 2.22
C MET A 33 -9.68 12.98 0.97
N ARG A 34 -10.67 12.62 0.15
CA ARG A 34 -10.95 13.32 -1.11
C ARG A 34 -11.38 14.76 -0.85
N LEU A 35 -10.69 15.70 -1.48
CA LEU A 35 -11.00 17.13 -1.38
C LEU A 35 -12.22 17.53 -2.23
N GLU A 36 -12.75 16.63 -3.06
CA GLU A 36 -13.98 16.87 -3.83
C GLU A 36 -15.18 17.18 -2.95
N ALA A 37 -15.30 16.48 -1.80
CA ALA A 37 -16.33 16.80 -0.80
C ALA A 37 -16.17 18.22 -0.22
N ARG A 38 -15.00 18.85 -0.40
CA ARG A 38 -14.69 20.23 0.01
C ARG A 38 -14.71 21.22 -1.17
N GLY A 39 -15.26 20.82 -2.32
CA GLY A 39 -15.43 21.69 -3.49
C GLY A 39 -14.23 21.77 -4.44
N TYR A 40 -13.16 21.01 -4.20
CA TYR A 40 -12.01 20.96 -5.10
C TYR A 40 -12.27 20.00 -6.26
N ARG A 41 -11.65 20.25 -7.42
CA ARG A 41 -11.65 19.32 -8.55
C ARG A 41 -10.23 18.96 -8.91
N TYR A 42 -9.95 17.67 -9.04
CA TYR A 42 -8.69 17.19 -9.57
C TYR A 42 -8.74 17.24 -11.10
N SER A 43 -7.70 17.77 -11.74
CA SER A 43 -7.55 17.64 -13.20
C SER A 43 -7.13 16.23 -13.60
N ASP A 44 -6.27 15.62 -12.77
CA ASP A 44 -5.69 14.31 -13.00
C ASP A 44 -5.49 13.60 -11.64
N ILE A 45 -5.62 12.27 -11.62
CA ILE A 45 -5.32 11.40 -10.47
C ILE A 45 -4.41 10.28 -10.98
N PHE A 46 -3.33 9.99 -10.24
CA PHE A 46 -2.34 8.99 -10.66
C PHE A 46 -2.15 7.93 -9.59
N GLY A 47 -1.94 6.69 -10.02
CA GLY A 47 -1.52 5.59 -9.15
C GLY A 47 0.00 5.47 -9.08
N MET A 48 0.53 4.85 -8.03
CA MET A 48 1.98 4.65 -7.88
C MET A 48 2.60 3.80 -9.00
N HIS A 49 1.83 2.91 -9.62
CA HIS A 49 2.28 2.09 -10.74
C HIS A 49 2.37 2.85 -12.09
N THR A 50 1.76 4.04 -12.19
CA THR A 50 1.83 4.91 -13.37
C THR A 50 2.69 6.15 -13.14
N LEU A 51 3.51 6.15 -12.09
CA LEU A 51 4.24 7.33 -11.63
C LEU A 51 5.14 7.95 -12.72
N GLY A 52 5.78 7.12 -13.56
CA GLY A 52 6.57 7.62 -14.69
C GLY A 52 5.74 8.41 -15.71
N ALA A 53 4.52 7.93 -16.02
CA ALA A 53 3.58 8.66 -16.88
C ALA A 53 3.05 9.92 -16.20
N ALA A 54 2.85 9.88 -14.88
CA ALA A 54 2.45 11.04 -14.09
C ALA A 54 3.49 12.17 -14.18
N PHE A 55 4.78 11.86 -14.09
CA PHE A 55 5.85 12.87 -14.22
C PHE A 55 5.81 13.59 -15.57
N ALA A 56 5.67 12.82 -16.66
CA ALA A 56 5.55 13.38 -18.00
C ALA A 56 4.31 14.29 -18.11
N ARG A 57 3.16 13.82 -17.63
CA ARG A 57 1.90 14.57 -17.66
C ARG A 57 1.96 15.86 -16.84
N ILE A 58 2.50 15.81 -15.62
CA ILE A 58 2.67 16.99 -14.77
C ILE A 58 3.59 18.00 -15.46
N THR A 59 4.71 17.54 -16.03
CA THR A 59 5.65 18.42 -16.73
C THR A 59 5.01 19.05 -17.96
N GLU A 60 4.25 18.30 -18.74
CA GLU A 60 3.51 18.78 -19.91
C GLU A 60 2.51 19.89 -19.55
N VAL A 61 1.70 19.69 -18.50
CA VAL A 61 0.63 20.61 -18.12
C VAL A 61 1.15 21.86 -17.40
N THR A 62 2.21 21.73 -16.61
CA THR A 62 2.69 22.81 -15.74
C THR A 62 3.97 23.49 -16.24
N GLY A 63 4.70 22.86 -17.16
CA GLY A 63 6.06 23.26 -17.53
C GLY A 63 7.11 22.97 -16.46
N MET A 64 6.74 22.39 -15.31
CA MET A 64 7.65 22.11 -14.21
C MET A 64 8.22 20.69 -14.30
N PRO A 65 9.55 20.51 -14.40
CA PRO A 65 10.15 19.19 -14.40
C PRO A 65 10.01 18.53 -13.03
N ILE A 66 9.64 17.24 -13.04
CA ILE A 66 9.58 16.42 -11.83
C ILE A 66 10.83 15.54 -11.75
N HIS A 67 11.52 15.58 -10.61
CA HIS A 67 12.69 14.77 -10.32
C HIS A 67 12.35 13.66 -9.33
N ASP A 68 12.64 12.41 -9.70
CA ASP A 68 12.44 11.26 -8.83
C ASP A 68 13.58 11.13 -7.81
N THR A 69 13.28 11.36 -6.54
CA THR A 69 14.24 11.29 -5.44
C THR A 69 14.10 10.03 -4.58
N ARG A 70 13.26 9.06 -4.97
CA ARG A 70 13.00 7.85 -4.16
C ARG A 70 14.29 7.10 -3.83
N ASN A 71 15.20 6.98 -4.80
CA ASN A 71 16.51 6.35 -4.65
C ASN A 71 17.44 7.10 -3.69
N LEU A 72 17.20 8.39 -3.44
CA LEU A 72 18.02 9.20 -2.52
C LEU A 72 17.57 9.04 -1.06
N SER A 73 16.31 8.68 -0.84
CA SER A 73 15.71 8.60 0.51
C SER A 73 16.19 7.41 1.34
N GLY A 74 16.65 6.33 0.69
CA GLY A 74 16.97 5.07 1.37
C GLY A 74 15.75 4.39 2.05
N HIS A 75 14.53 4.88 1.82
CA HIS A 75 13.31 4.30 2.38
C HIS A 75 12.75 3.14 1.54
N GLY A 76 13.26 2.95 0.32
CA GLY A 76 12.90 1.82 -0.54
C GLY A 76 13.39 0.46 -0.05
N ALA A 77 12.97 -0.59 -0.75
CA ALA A 77 13.47 -1.95 -0.58
C ALA A 77 14.48 -2.34 -1.67
N ASP A 78 14.92 -1.39 -2.50
CA ASP A 78 15.74 -1.65 -3.70
C ASP A 78 17.11 -2.26 -3.38
N SER A 79 17.63 -1.99 -2.17
CA SER A 79 18.88 -2.58 -1.67
C SER A 79 18.69 -3.90 -0.93
N LEU A 80 17.45 -4.39 -0.77
CA LEU A 80 17.12 -5.58 -0.01
C LEU A 80 16.85 -6.76 -0.95
N LYS A 81 17.28 -7.95 -0.54
CA LYS A 81 16.88 -9.19 -1.19
C LYS A 81 15.45 -9.55 -0.78
N MET A 82 14.56 -9.61 -1.76
CA MET A 82 13.15 -9.95 -1.54
C MET A 82 12.96 -11.46 -1.38
N LEU A 83 12.23 -11.88 -0.34
CA LEU A 83 11.93 -13.27 -0.02
C LEU A 83 10.47 -13.61 -0.36
N ILE A 84 10.25 -14.75 -1.02
CA ILE A 84 8.92 -15.26 -1.42
C ILE A 84 8.69 -16.71 -1.01
N ASP A 85 9.59 -17.24 -0.20
CA ASP A 85 9.66 -18.64 0.22
C ASP A 85 8.61 -19.06 1.25
N SER A 86 7.92 -18.11 1.89
CA SER A 86 6.99 -18.36 2.98
C SER A 86 5.97 -17.22 3.14
N CYS A 87 4.95 -17.43 3.97
CA CYS A 87 4.05 -16.38 4.42
C CYS A 87 4.62 -15.71 5.68
N TYR A 88 4.68 -14.38 5.67
CA TYR A 88 5.25 -13.56 6.74
C TYR A 88 4.20 -12.78 7.54
N ALA A 89 2.91 -13.07 7.34
CA ALA A 89 1.80 -12.36 8.00
C ALA A 89 1.89 -12.38 9.53
N ASP A 90 2.37 -13.50 10.08
CA ASP A 90 2.53 -13.75 11.51
C ASP A 90 3.99 -13.61 11.99
N THR A 91 4.87 -13.04 11.16
CA THR A 91 6.25 -12.74 11.58
C THR A 91 6.25 -11.54 12.52
N PRO A 92 6.86 -11.63 13.72
CA PRO A 92 6.95 -10.50 14.64
C PRO A 92 7.73 -9.31 14.05
N LEU A 93 7.35 -8.09 14.46
CA LEU A 93 8.03 -6.87 14.05
C LEU A 93 9.54 -6.91 14.33
N ALA A 94 9.95 -7.45 15.48
CA ALA A 94 11.36 -7.59 15.84
C ALA A 94 12.12 -8.48 14.84
N GLU A 95 11.52 -9.59 14.38
CA GLU A 95 12.14 -10.44 13.37
C GLU A 95 12.21 -9.75 12.02
N LEU A 96 11.16 -9.04 11.60
CA LEU A 96 11.19 -8.25 10.36
C LEU A 96 12.29 -7.17 10.40
N ALA A 97 12.50 -6.53 11.56
CA ALA A 97 13.60 -5.59 11.75
C ALA A 97 14.97 -6.26 11.65
N ARG A 98 15.15 -7.44 12.27
CA ARG A 98 16.38 -8.25 12.14
C ARG A 98 16.63 -8.68 10.70
N MET A 99 15.60 -9.12 9.97
CA MET A 99 15.68 -9.46 8.56
C MET A 99 16.15 -8.27 7.72
N ARG A 100 15.56 -7.09 7.94
CA ARG A 100 15.95 -5.86 7.25
C ARG A 100 17.41 -5.48 7.55
N GLY A 101 17.83 -5.61 8.81
CA GLY A 101 19.23 -5.40 9.21
C GLY A 101 20.22 -6.36 8.55
N ARG A 102 19.77 -7.55 8.13
CA ARG A 102 20.54 -8.52 7.36
C ARG A 102 20.46 -8.32 5.83
N GLY A 103 19.74 -7.30 5.36
CA GLY A 103 19.58 -7.03 3.92
C GLY A 103 18.45 -7.80 3.25
N TYR A 104 17.45 -8.28 4.00
CA TYR A 104 16.32 -9.03 3.46
C TYR A 104 14.98 -8.36 3.77
N ALA A 105 13.99 -8.58 2.92
CA ALA A 105 12.60 -8.19 3.19
C ALA A 105 11.61 -9.18 2.56
N PRO A 106 10.45 -9.43 3.16
CA PRO A 106 9.38 -10.16 2.49
C PRO A 106 8.90 -9.41 1.24
N ALA A 107 8.79 -10.14 0.12
CA ALA A 107 8.10 -9.68 -1.07
C ALA A 107 6.64 -9.35 -0.74
N ASN A 108 6.04 -8.40 -1.47
CA ASN A 108 4.65 -7.97 -1.20
C ASN A 108 3.67 -9.15 -1.19
N ALA A 109 3.82 -10.11 -2.12
CA ALA A 109 2.98 -11.30 -2.18
C ALA A 109 3.18 -12.29 -1.02
N ALA A 110 4.30 -12.20 -0.31
CA ALA A 110 4.66 -13.07 0.80
C ALA A 110 4.26 -12.49 2.17
N ARG A 111 3.82 -11.23 2.23
CA ARG A 111 3.47 -10.55 3.49
C ARG A 111 2.14 -11.00 4.07
N TYR A 112 1.27 -11.57 3.25
CA TYR A 112 -0.12 -11.88 3.59
C TYR A 112 -0.45 -13.30 3.12
N ASP A 113 -1.32 -13.99 3.86
CA ASP A 113 -2.01 -15.16 3.32
C ASP A 113 -3.31 -14.75 2.63
N SER A 114 -3.95 -15.69 1.95
CA SER A 114 -5.18 -15.44 1.21
C SER A 114 -6.32 -14.94 2.11
N ALA A 115 -6.44 -15.47 3.32
CA ALA A 115 -7.47 -15.05 4.28
C ALA A 115 -7.27 -13.57 4.66
N LEU A 116 -6.06 -13.19 5.04
CA LEU A 116 -5.75 -11.82 5.42
C LEU A 116 -5.89 -10.84 4.24
N MET A 117 -5.52 -11.28 3.03
CA MET A 117 -5.76 -10.48 1.82
C MET A 117 -7.25 -10.21 1.59
N GLN A 118 -8.11 -11.21 1.79
CA GLN A 118 -9.56 -11.06 1.63
C GLN A 118 -10.13 -10.11 2.68
N GLU A 119 -9.70 -10.23 3.94
CA GLU A 119 -10.15 -9.34 5.00
C GLU A 119 -9.72 -7.89 4.75
N VAL A 120 -8.46 -7.67 4.34
CA VAL A 120 -7.96 -6.33 3.96
C VAL A 120 -8.74 -5.77 2.77
N ALA A 121 -9.01 -6.60 1.76
CA ALA A 121 -9.76 -6.18 0.58
C ALA A 121 -11.19 -5.75 0.92
N HIS A 122 -11.84 -6.47 1.85
CA HIS A 122 -13.17 -6.08 2.32
C HIS A 122 -13.12 -4.77 3.12
N LEU A 123 -12.15 -4.61 4.03
CA LEU A 123 -12.03 -3.41 4.85
C LEU A 123 -11.78 -2.13 4.03
N TYR A 124 -11.12 -2.26 2.88
CA TYR A 124 -10.77 -1.16 1.99
C TYR A 124 -11.46 -1.25 0.61
N GLU A 125 -12.64 -1.87 0.53
CA GLU A 125 -13.33 -2.11 -0.75
C GLU A 125 -13.62 -0.83 -1.53
N GLU A 126 -13.98 0.26 -0.84
CA GLU A 126 -14.21 1.57 -1.45
C GLU A 126 -12.94 2.17 -2.05
N ASP A 127 -11.80 2.03 -1.37
CA ASP A 127 -10.49 2.46 -1.86
C ASP A 127 -10.05 1.64 -3.08
N LEU A 128 -10.32 0.33 -3.08
CA LEU A 128 -10.07 -0.51 -4.25
C LEU A 128 -10.93 -0.09 -5.44
N GLY A 129 -12.19 0.28 -5.20
CA GLY A 129 -13.07 0.87 -6.21
C GLY A 129 -12.51 2.18 -6.76
N LEU A 130 -12.09 3.10 -5.88
CA LEU A 130 -11.44 4.35 -6.26
C LEU A 130 -10.19 4.10 -7.11
N TYR A 131 -9.32 3.19 -6.68
CA TYR A 131 -8.08 2.87 -7.38
C TYR A 131 -8.33 2.34 -8.78
N GLN A 132 -9.35 1.48 -8.98
CA GLN A 132 -9.71 0.97 -10.30
C GLN A 132 -10.18 2.09 -11.25
N ILE A 133 -11.01 3.01 -10.74
CA ILE A 133 -11.50 4.17 -11.49
C ILE A 133 -10.33 5.09 -11.89
N SER A 134 -9.46 5.42 -10.93
CA SER A 134 -8.37 6.38 -11.14
C SER A 134 -7.20 5.82 -11.97
N SER A 135 -7.02 4.49 -12.00
CA SER A 135 -5.90 3.86 -12.70
C SER A 135 -6.18 3.55 -14.18
N GLY A 136 -7.41 3.76 -14.66
CA GLY A 136 -7.85 3.30 -15.98
C GLY A 136 -7.83 1.76 -16.13
N ARG A 137 -7.64 1.02 -15.04
CA ARG A 137 -7.71 -0.45 -14.97
C ARG A 137 -9.04 -0.82 -14.34
N GLY A 138 -10.05 -1.09 -15.16
CA GLY A 138 -11.23 -1.82 -14.70
C GLY A 138 -10.78 -3.16 -14.08
N GLY A 139 -11.11 -3.37 -12.81
CA GLY A 139 -10.89 -4.62 -12.10
C GLY A 139 -9.44 -4.90 -11.73
N ILE A 140 -9.07 -4.64 -10.48
CA ILE A 140 -8.12 -5.54 -9.82
C ILE A 140 -8.89 -6.85 -9.68
N ASN A 141 -8.58 -7.83 -10.53
CA ASN A 141 -9.12 -9.16 -10.40
C ASN A 141 -8.42 -9.83 -9.22
N VAL A 142 -8.91 -9.56 -8.00
CA VAL A 142 -8.34 -10.10 -6.74
C VAL A 142 -8.50 -11.63 -6.65
N LEU A 143 -9.17 -12.28 -7.62
CA LEU A 143 -9.45 -13.73 -7.61
C LEU A 143 -8.95 -14.49 -8.85
N GLY A 144 -8.16 -13.88 -9.74
CA GLY A 144 -7.74 -14.52 -10.99
C GLY A 144 -6.31 -15.05 -10.97
N GLY A 145 -6.05 -16.14 -10.26
CA GLY A 145 -4.70 -16.72 -10.24
C GLY A 145 -4.48 -17.97 -9.41
N MET A 146 -5.45 -18.89 -9.38
CA MET A 146 -5.19 -20.30 -9.04
C MET A 146 -5.96 -21.17 -10.04
N GLN A 147 -5.27 -21.55 -11.11
CA GLN A 147 -5.44 -22.84 -11.78
C GLN A 147 -4.16 -23.63 -11.57
#